data_AF-A0A920QGC3-F1
#
_entry.id   AF-A0A920QGC3-F1
#
_cell.length_a   1.000
_cell.length_b   1.000
_cell.length_c   1.000
_cell.angle_alpha   90.00
_cell.angle_beta   90.00
_cell.angle_gamma   90.00
#
_symmetry.space_group_name_H-M   'P 1'
#
loop_
_entity.id
_entity.type
_entity.pdbx_description
1 polymer ?
#
loop_
_entity_poly.entity_id
_entity_poly.type
_entity_poly.pdbx_seq_one_letter_code
_entity_poly.pdbx_strand_id
1 'polypeptide(L)'
;MQVAQVLPTHDDLEHQERHLNARNTLVSLLDKGVVPIVNENDAVSYTELKFGDNDWLAALVACLLPADLLILLTTVDGLVENFGKKNPRTIPVVETIDASIQKLAGGTLSASAVGGMDAKLRAAKMTARTGIPMVIASGKKKRVLANIIDGRDEGTFFTPRPGRLKGHKRRIAFFHHSKGSLWVDNGARDALRDKGKSLLPPGVARCNGDFSKGDVVRICDINGTEFSRGISRFDADEIRSRELKGIEIVHRNDLVIL
;
A
#
# COMPACT_ATOMS: atom_id res chain seq x y z
N MET A 1 21.84 -20.57 -12.29
CA MET A 1 21.07 -19.40 -11.79
C MET A 1 21.61 -19.06 -10.42
N GLN A 2 22.17 -17.88 -10.23
CA GLN A 2 22.62 -17.42 -8.92
C GLN A 2 21.46 -16.76 -8.20
N VAL A 3 21.40 -16.93 -6.88
CA VAL A 3 20.39 -16.31 -6.02
C VAL A 3 21.08 -15.50 -4.94
N ALA A 4 20.43 -14.44 -4.47
CA ALA A 4 20.91 -13.63 -3.35
C ALA A 4 19.77 -13.39 -2.36
N GLN A 5 20.02 -13.67 -1.08
CA GLN A 5 19.04 -13.43 -0.02
C GLN A 5 19.07 -11.95 0.38
N VAL A 6 17.89 -11.34 0.50
CA VAL A 6 17.73 -9.97 0.97
C VAL A 6 16.66 -9.97 2.07
N LEU A 7 17.04 -9.52 3.26
CA LEU A 7 16.17 -9.51 4.44
C LEU A 7 15.91 -8.07 4.92
N PRO A 8 15.05 -7.30 4.24
CA PRO A 8 14.68 -5.97 4.72
C PRO A 8 13.80 -6.07 5.96
N THR A 9 13.93 -5.10 6.86
CA THR A 9 12.87 -4.76 7.81
C THR A 9 11.92 -3.74 7.18
N HIS A 10 10.72 -3.58 7.74
CA HIS A 10 9.82 -2.50 7.32
C HIS A 10 10.51 -1.13 7.44
N ASP A 11 11.20 -0.88 8.57
CA ASP A 11 11.96 0.35 8.84
C ASP A 11 13.02 0.69 7.78
N ASP A 12 13.65 -0.33 7.19
CA ASP A 12 14.66 -0.15 6.14
C ASP A 12 14.05 0.39 4.84
N LEU A 13 12.78 0.07 4.57
CA LEU A 13 12.05 0.59 3.41
C LEU A 13 11.48 2.00 3.64
N GLU A 14 11.45 2.46 4.90
CA GLU A 14 10.91 3.77 5.28
C GLU A 14 11.91 4.92 5.22
N HIS A 15 13.16 4.66 5.60
CA HIS A 15 14.18 5.70 5.67
C HIS A 15 14.70 5.99 4.26
N GLN A 16 14.76 7.27 3.88
CA GLN A 16 15.13 7.69 2.52
C GLN A 16 16.42 7.04 2.01
N GLU A 17 17.47 7.03 2.85
CA GLU A 17 18.76 6.47 2.48
C GLU A 17 18.72 4.94 2.41
N ARG A 18 18.09 4.28 3.39
CA ARG A 18 17.99 2.81 3.44
C ARG A 18 17.12 2.27 2.30
N HIS A 19 16.05 2.98 1.95
CA HIS A 19 15.21 2.72 0.78
C HIS A 19 16.02 2.77 -0.52
N LEU A 20 16.84 3.80 -0.72
CA LEU A 20 17.70 3.92 -1.89
C LEU A 20 18.76 2.82 -1.94
N ASN A 21 19.34 2.46 -0.79
CA ASN A 21 20.31 1.38 -0.69
C ASN A 21 19.69 0.03 -1.04
N ALA A 22 18.50 -0.27 -0.52
CA ALA A 22 17.75 -1.48 -0.85
C ALA A 22 17.45 -1.55 -2.36
N ARG A 23 16.97 -0.44 -2.95
CA ARG A 23 16.75 -0.35 -4.40
C ARG A 23 18.01 -0.61 -5.19
N ASN A 24 19.10 0.10 -4.87
CA ASN A 24 20.35 0.00 -5.62
C ASN A 24 20.94 -1.41 -5.54
N THR A 25 20.84 -2.05 -4.37
CA THR A 25 21.24 -3.45 -4.17
C THR A 25 20.44 -4.39 -5.07
N LEU A 26 19.11 -4.30 -5.02
CA LEU A 26 18.23 -5.18 -5.83
C LEU A 26 18.44 -4.97 -7.33
N VAL A 27 18.56 -3.72 -7.79
CA VAL A 27 18.85 -3.41 -9.20
C VAL A 27 20.21 -3.99 -9.61
N SER A 28 21.25 -3.81 -8.78
CA SER A 28 22.59 -4.34 -9.07
C SER A 28 22.63 -5.87 -9.13
N LEU A 29 21.81 -6.55 -8.34
CA LEU A 29 21.68 -8.01 -8.40
C LEU A 29 21.03 -8.45 -9.73
N LEU A 30 19.93 -7.80 -10.10
CA LEU A 30 19.22 -8.08 -11.35
C LEU A 30 20.09 -7.79 -12.58
N ASP A 31 20.83 -6.68 -12.59
CA ASP A 31 21.76 -6.30 -13.67
C ASP A 31 22.89 -7.35 -13.85
N LYS A 32 23.23 -8.07 -12.78
CA LYS A 32 24.22 -9.17 -12.80
C LYS A 32 23.59 -10.54 -13.11
N GLY A 33 22.29 -10.61 -13.39
CA GLY A 33 21.58 -11.86 -13.63
C GLY A 33 21.37 -12.72 -12.37
N VAL A 34 21.49 -12.13 -11.18
CA VAL A 34 21.23 -12.79 -9.89
C VAL A 34 19.76 -12.59 -9.52
N VAL A 35 19.08 -13.65 -9.11
CA VAL A 35 17.67 -13.59 -8.67
C VAL A 35 17.60 -13.27 -7.18
N PRO A 36 17.06 -12.10 -6.77
CA PRO A 36 16.90 -11.79 -5.36
C PRO A 36 15.78 -12.63 -4.74
N ILE A 37 16.04 -13.22 -3.58
CA ILE A 37 15.05 -13.88 -2.72
C ILE A 37 14.82 -12.95 -1.53
N VAL A 38 13.69 -12.26 -1.54
CA VAL A 38 13.34 -11.27 -0.51
C VAL A 38 12.38 -11.90 0.51
N ASN A 39 12.66 -11.71 1.80
CA ASN A 39 11.76 -12.06 2.88
C ASN A 39 11.90 -11.05 4.02
N GLU A 40 10.88 -10.86 4.84
CA GLU A 40 11.02 -10.01 6.02
C GLU A 40 12.07 -10.56 7.01
N ASN A 41 12.78 -9.67 7.69
CA ASN A 41 13.75 -10.03 8.70
C ASN A 41 13.11 -10.22 10.08
N ASP A 42 12.42 -11.34 10.27
CA ASP A 42 11.67 -11.67 11.49
C ASP A 42 12.55 -11.75 12.75
N ALA A 43 13.86 -11.95 12.60
CA ALA A 43 14.79 -12.07 13.72
C ALA A 43 15.06 -10.73 14.44
N VAL A 44 14.79 -9.60 13.78
CA VAL A 44 15.03 -8.24 14.29
C VAL A 44 13.81 -7.32 14.18
N SER A 45 12.71 -7.78 13.57
CA SER A 45 11.46 -7.01 13.51
C SER A 45 10.71 -7.10 14.85
N TYR A 46 10.34 -5.95 15.43
CA TYR A 46 9.62 -5.87 16.70
C TYR A 46 8.09 -6.04 16.53
N THR A 47 7.58 -5.99 15.30
CA THR A 47 6.15 -6.15 15.00
C THR A 47 5.77 -7.62 14.97
N GLU A 48 4.86 -8.02 15.87
CA GLU A 48 4.30 -9.37 15.94
C GLU A 48 3.73 -9.81 14.57
N LEU A 49 4.27 -10.91 14.03
CA LEU A 49 3.85 -11.59 12.80
C LEU A 49 2.33 -11.60 12.62
N LYS A 50 1.83 -10.80 11.67
CA LYS A 50 0.47 -10.95 11.17
C LYS A 50 0.51 -11.58 9.78
N PHE A 51 -0.31 -12.60 9.58
CA PHE A 51 -0.58 -13.17 8.27
C PHE A 51 -0.93 -12.05 7.27
N GLY A 52 -0.20 -11.96 6.15
CA GLY A 52 -0.44 -10.98 5.08
C GLY A 52 0.65 -9.93 4.86
N ASP A 53 1.71 -9.90 5.68
CA ASP A 53 2.80 -8.93 5.52
C ASP A 53 3.63 -9.17 4.26
N ASN A 54 3.83 -10.41 3.83
CA ASN A 54 4.55 -10.71 2.59
C ASN A 54 3.83 -10.24 1.31
N ASP A 55 2.49 -10.16 1.31
CA ASP A 55 1.75 -9.59 0.17
C ASP A 55 2.05 -8.07 0.06
N TRP A 56 2.11 -7.40 1.22
CA TRP A 56 2.44 -5.97 1.31
C TRP A 56 3.91 -5.71 0.97
N LEU A 57 4.84 -6.50 1.53
CA LEU A 57 6.27 -6.44 1.24
C LEU A 57 6.54 -6.66 -0.25
N ALA A 58 5.92 -7.67 -0.87
CA ALA A 58 6.06 -7.93 -2.30
C ALA A 58 5.63 -6.71 -3.14
N ALA A 59 4.54 -6.06 -2.74
CA ALA A 59 4.08 -4.84 -3.40
C ALA A 59 5.00 -3.64 -3.13
N LEU A 60 5.59 -3.50 -1.94
CA LEU A 60 6.59 -2.47 -1.63
C LEU A 60 7.84 -2.67 -2.48
N VAL A 61 8.34 -3.90 -2.57
CA VAL A 61 9.49 -4.27 -3.41
C VAL A 61 9.18 -4.01 -4.89
N ALA A 62 7.99 -4.38 -5.37
CA ALA A 62 7.57 -4.07 -6.73
C ALA A 62 7.53 -2.56 -6.99
N CYS A 63 7.07 -1.76 -6.02
CA CYS A 63 7.07 -0.29 -6.12
C CYS A 63 8.47 0.33 -6.01
N LEU A 64 9.38 -0.32 -5.30
CA LEU A 64 10.79 0.09 -5.15
C LEU A 64 11.56 -0.10 -6.46
N LEU A 65 11.29 -1.22 -7.12
CA LEU A 65 11.83 -1.58 -8.42
C LEU A 65 11.00 -0.94 -9.55
N PRO A 66 11.56 -0.83 -10.77
CA PRO A 66 10.76 -0.54 -11.95
C PRO A 66 10.04 -1.83 -12.41
N ALA A 67 9.23 -2.44 -11.55
CA ALA A 67 8.55 -3.69 -11.89
C ALA A 67 7.41 -3.46 -12.90
N ASP A 68 7.37 -4.27 -13.96
CA ASP A 68 6.31 -4.22 -14.97
C ASP A 68 5.04 -4.96 -14.54
N LEU A 69 5.15 -5.91 -13.61
CA LEU A 69 4.06 -6.74 -13.12
C LEU A 69 4.39 -7.31 -11.74
N LEU A 70 3.40 -7.31 -10.83
CA LEU A 70 3.45 -8.09 -9.60
C LEU A 70 2.55 -9.33 -9.72
N ILE A 71 3.07 -10.51 -9.41
CA ILE A 71 2.27 -11.75 -9.38
C ILE A 71 2.23 -12.28 -7.95
N LEU A 72 1.04 -12.38 -7.36
CA LEU A 72 0.81 -13.04 -6.08
C LEU A 72 0.23 -14.44 -6.32
N LEU A 73 1.04 -15.45 -6.03
CA LEU A 73 0.60 -16.85 -6.08
C LEU A 73 -0.07 -17.24 -4.76
N THR A 74 -1.25 -17.86 -4.86
CA THR A 74 -2.06 -18.25 -3.70
C THR A 74 -2.63 -19.66 -3.86
N THR A 75 -3.43 -20.10 -2.89
CA THR A 75 -4.05 -21.45 -2.89
C THR A 75 -5.39 -21.49 -3.62
N VAL A 76 -5.96 -20.32 -3.92
CA VAL A 76 -7.22 -20.12 -4.66
C VAL A 76 -6.93 -19.61 -6.08
N ASP A 77 -7.88 -19.76 -6.99
CA ASP A 77 -7.66 -19.40 -8.39
C ASP A 77 -7.52 -17.90 -8.64
N GLY A 78 -8.01 -17.04 -7.75
CA GLY A 78 -7.97 -15.58 -7.86
C GLY A 78 -8.90 -14.94 -6.84
N LEU A 79 -9.45 -13.78 -7.18
CA LEU A 79 -10.60 -13.20 -6.48
C LEU A 79 -11.87 -13.91 -6.95
N VAL A 80 -12.59 -14.55 -6.00
CA VAL A 80 -13.71 -15.45 -6.31
C VAL A 80 -15.01 -14.88 -5.77
N GLU A 81 -15.99 -14.69 -6.64
CA GLU A 81 -17.39 -14.47 -6.27
C GLU A 81 -18.01 -15.76 -5.75
N ASN A 82 -18.92 -15.64 -4.78
CA ASN A 82 -19.57 -16.79 -4.14
C ASN A 82 -18.56 -17.81 -3.57
N PHE A 83 -17.42 -17.34 -3.07
CA PHE A 83 -16.42 -18.21 -2.45
C PHE A 83 -17.04 -19.04 -1.31
N GLY A 84 -16.85 -20.36 -1.35
CA GLY A 84 -17.45 -21.29 -0.38
C GLY A 84 -18.96 -21.50 -0.52
N LYS A 85 -19.60 -20.97 -1.58
CA LYS A 85 -21.03 -21.13 -1.89
C LYS A 85 -21.22 -21.82 -3.25
N LYS A 86 -22.48 -22.06 -3.64
CA LYS A 86 -22.82 -22.62 -4.96
C LYS A 86 -22.39 -21.66 -6.07
N ASN A 87 -21.94 -22.22 -7.19
CA ASN A 87 -21.50 -21.51 -8.40
C ASN A 87 -20.40 -20.45 -8.13
N PRO A 88 -19.23 -20.84 -7.58
CA PRO A 88 -18.11 -19.92 -7.40
C PRO A 88 -17.56 -19.51 -8.77
N ARG A 89 -17.22 -18.22 -8.93
CA ARG A 89 -16.68 -17.68 -10.19
C ARG A 89 -15.46 -16.81 -9.91
N THR A 90 -14.34 -17.11 -10.56
CA THR A 90 -13.16 -16.25 -10.52
C THR A 90 -13.40 -15.02 -11.39
N ILE A 91 -13.14 -13.84 -10.83
CA ILE A 91 -13.20 -12.57 -11.56
C ILE A 91 -11.92 -12.48 -12.40
N PRO A 92 -12.00 -12.36 -13.74
CA PRO A 92 -10.81 -12.34 -14.58
C PRO A 92 -10.07 -10.99 -14.51
N VAL A 93 -10.80 -9.87 -14.41
CA VAL A 93 -10.23 -8.52 -14.42
C VAL A 93 -10.92 -7.64 -13.38
N VAL A 94 -10.13 -6.86 -12.65
CA VAL A 94 -10.59 -5.83 -11.70
C VAL A 94 -9.93 -4.51 -12.07
N GLU A 95 -10.74 -3.55 -12.52
CA GLU A 95 -10.25 -2.21 -12.86
C GLU A 95 -10.20 -1.27 -11.66
N THR A 96 -11.17 -1.44 -10.74
CA THR A 96 -11.30 -0.60 -9.56
C THR A 96 -11.64 -1.46 -8.36
N ILE A 97 -10.85 -1.32 -7.30
CA ILE A 97 -11.10 -1.99 -6.02
C ILE A 97 -12.00 -1.08 -5.17
N ASP A 98 -13.30 -1.22 -5.35
CA ASP A 98 -14.34 -0.50 -4.62
C ASP A 98 -14.90 -1.31 -3.44
N ALA A 99 -15.96 -0.80 -2.80
CA ALA A 99 -16.62 -1.48 -1.69
C ALA A 99 -17.25 -2.83 -2.09
N SER A 100 -17.64 -3.02 -3.36
CA SER A 100 -18.20 -4.29 -3.83
C SER A 100 -17.12 -5.36 -3.93
N ILE A 101 -15.97 -5.02 -4.54
CA ILE A 101 -14.79 -5.88 -4.62
C ILE A 101 -14.26 -6.20 -3.22
N GLN A 102 -14.22 -5.21 -2.33
CA GLN A 102 -13.70 -5.40 -0.98
C GLN A 102 -14.62 -6.30 -0.13
N LYS A 103 -15.94 -6.30 -0.37
CA LYS A 103 -16.87 -7.24 0.27
C LYS A 103 -16.61 -8.69 -0.13
N LEU A 104 -16.10 -8.95 -1.34
CA LEU A 104 -15.74 -10.31 -1.77
C LEU A 104 -14.59 -10.90 -0.94
N ALA A 105 -13.69 -10.06 -0.41
CA ALA A 105 -12.64 -10.50 0.50
C ALA A 105 -13.13 -10.81 1.92
N GLY A 106 -14.17 -10.12 2.39
CA GLY A 106 -14.67 -10.20 3.78
C GLY A 106 -15.63 -11.38 4.07
N GLY A 107 -16.02 -12.16 3.07
CA GLY A 107 -17.02 -13.23 3.21
C GLY A 107 -16.49 -14.59 3.68
N THR A 108 -15.21 -14.69 4.07
CA THR A 108 -14.56 -15.96 4.39
C THR A 108 -14.73 -16.31 5.87
N LEU A 109 -15.67 -17.21 6.18
CA LEU A 109 -15.89 -17.78 7.53
C LEU A 109 -14.97 -18.97 7.85
N SER A 110 -14.15 -19.43 6.90
CA SER A 110 -13.22 -20.54 7.12
C SER A 110 -11.94 -20.05 7.79
N ALA A 111 -11.56 -20.66 8.91
CA ALA A 111 -10.38 -20.31 9.73
C ALA A 111 -9.04 -20.25 8.95
N SER A 112 -8.95 -20.90 7.77
CA SER A 112 -7.78 -20.87 6.87
C SER A 112 -7.82 -19.78 5.79
N ALA A 113 -8.90 -19.00 5.68
CA ALA A 113 -9.10 -17.99 4.64
C ALA A 113 -9.33 -16.57 5.19
N VAL A 114 -9.49 -16.41 6.50
CA VAL A 114 -9.67 -15.10 7.14
C VAL A 114 -8.37 -14.29 7.00
N GLY A 115 -8.42 -13.18 6.26
CA GLY A 115 -7.34 -12.18 6.17
C GLY A 115 -6.43 -12.27 4.94
N GLY A 116 -6.36 -13.43 4.27
CA GLY A 116 -5.45 -13.63 3.15
C GLY A 116 -5.82 -12.86 1.87
N MET A 117 -7.10 -12.70 1.58
CA MET A 117 -7.56 -11.94 0.39
C MET A 117 -7.57 -10.43 0.64
N ASP A 118 -7.89 -9.98 1.86
CA ASP A 118 -7.84 -8.56 2.20
C ASP A 118 -6.42 -7.99 2.04
N ALA A 119 -5.41 -8.72 2.52
CA ALA A 119 -3.99 -8.36 2.32
C ALA A 119 -3.62 -8.23 0.83
N LYS A 120 -4.11 -9.14 -0.03
CA LYS A 120 -3.87 -9.08 -1.48
C LYS A 120 -4.59 -7.92 -2.14
N LEU A 121 -5.81 -7.59 -1.71
CA LEU A 121 -6.51 -6.40 -2.19
C LEU A 121 -5.81 -5.12 -1.73
N ARG A 122 -5.22 -5.09 -0.52
CA ARG A 122 -4.39 -3.96 -0.07
C ARG A 122 -3.14 -3.80 -0.96
N ALA A 123 -2.44 -4.89 -1.25
CA ALA A 123 -1.32 -4.90 -2.19
C ALA A 123 -1.74 -4.40 -3.59
N ALA A 124 -2.86 -4.91 -4.12
CA ALA A 124 -3.40 -4.52 -5.41
C ALA A 124 -3.79 -3.03 -5.48
N LYS A 125 -4.36 -2.47 -4.40
CA LYS A 125 -4.63 -1.02 -4.31
C LYS A 125 -3.34 -0.21 -4.41
N MET A 126 -2.27 -0.65 -3.74
CA MET A 126 -0.99 0.04 -3.79
C MET A 126 -0.38 0.01 -5.19
N THR A 127 -0.22 -1.18 -5.77
CA THR A 127 0.38 -1.35 -7.10
C THR A 127 -0.43 -0.63 -8.19
N ALA A 128 -1.76 -0.71 -8.14
CA ALA A 128 -2.61 0.00 -9.08
C ALA A 128 -2.37 1.51 -9.04
N ARG A 129 -2.14 2.08 -7.85
CA ARG A 129 -1.87 3.52 -7.67
C ARG A 129 -0.45 3.94 -8.02
N THR A 130 0.51 3.01 -8.03
CA THR A 130 1.87 3.26 -8.50
C THR A 130 2.06 2.95 -10.00
N GLY A 131 1.01 2.44 -10.65
CA GLY A 131 0.98 2.15 -12.07
C GLY A 131 1.54 0.77 -12.43
N ILE A 132 1.60 -0.14 -11.45
CA ILE A 132 2.08 -1.50 -11.63
C ILE A 132 0.86 -2.43 -11.69
N PRO A 133 0.61 -3.14 -12.80
CA PRO A 133 -0.43 -4.16 -12.85
C PRO A 133 -0.11 -5.29 -11.87
N MET A 134 -1.15 -5.98 -11.40
CA MET A 134 -0.98 -7.11 -10.49
C MET A 134 -1.86 -8.29 -10.89
N VAL A 135 -1.37 -9.52 -10.70
CA VAL A 135 -2.15 -10.75 -10.88
C VAL A 135 -2.22 -11.52 -9.55
N ILE A 136 -3.41 -12.00 -9.21
CA ILE A 136 -3.58 -13.04 -8.18
C ILE A 136 -3.96 -14.34 -8.89
N ALA A 137 -3.18 -15.40 -8.72
CA ALA A 137 -3.44 -16.69 -9.35
C ALA A 137 -3.09 -17.87 -8.43
N SER A 138 -3.64 -19.04 -8.73
CA SER A 138 -3.31 -20.26 -7.99
C SER A 138 -1.90 -20.74 -8.31
N GLY A 139 -1.03 -20.80 -7.29
CA GLY A 139 0.31 -21.38 -7.39
C GLY A 139 0.32 -22.90 -7.61
N LYS A 140 -0.84 -23.56 -7.50
CA LYS A 140 -0.97 -25.02 -7.72
C LYS A 140 -1.07 -25.39 -9.21
N LYS A 141 -1.39 -24.42 -10.07
CA LYS A 141 -1.52 -24.65 -11.51
C LYS A 141 -0.15 -24.80 -12.17
N LYS A 142 0.02 -25.85 -12.99
CA LYS A 142 1.26 -26.05 -13.76
C LYS A 142 1.43 -24.90 -14.76
N ARG A 143 2.66 -24.41 -14.91
CA ARG A 143 3.03 -23.34 -15.86
C ARG A 143 2.29 -22.00 -15.65
N VAL A 144 1.69 -21.76 -14.48
CA VAL A 144 0.90 -20.55 -14.21
C VAL A 144 1.67 -19.25 -14.51
N LEU A 145 2.95 -19.17 -14.12
CA LEU A 145 3.78 -17.99 -14.42
C LEU A 145 3.99 -17.77 -15.92
N ALA A 146 4.28 -18.84 -16.67
CA ALA A 146 4.43 -18.75 -18.12
C ALA A 146 3.12 -18.33 -18.79
N ASN A 147 1.99 -18.92 -18.37
CA ASN A 147 0.68 -18.57 -18.90
C ASN A 147 0.32 -17.10 -18.65
N ILE A 148 0.63 -16.57 -17.45
CA ILE A 148 0.41 -15.15 -17.11
C ILE A 148 1.28 -14.24 -17.99
N ILE A 149 2.56 -14.58 -18.15
CA ILE A 149 3.50 -13.81 -18.99
C ILE A 149 3.08 -13.83 -20.47
N ASP A 150 2.55 -14.96 -20.94
CA ASP A 150 1.98 -15.12 -22.29
C ASP A 150 0.64 -14.38 -22.48
N GLY A 151 0.11 -13.73 -21.44
CA GLY A 151 -1.14 -12.97 -21.49
C GLY A 151 -2.40 -13.83 -21.52
N ARG A 152 -2.34 -15.08 -21.04
CA ARG A 152 -3.53 -15.95 -20.92
C ARG A 152 -4.38 -15.56 -19.72
N ASP A 153 -5.67 -15.88 -19.78
CA ASP A 153 -6.62 -15.69 -18.70
C ASP A 153 -6.32 -16.62 -17.51
N GLU A 154 -5.44 -16.18 -16.60
CA GLU A 154 -5.07 -16.90 -15.39
C GLU A 154 -5.32 -16.05 -14.14
N GLY A 155 -6.32 -16.48 -13.38
CA GLY A 155 -6.70 -15.87 -12.11
C GLY A 155 -7.38 -14.52 -12.27
N THR A 156 -6.92 -13.52 -11.52
CA THR A 156 -7.49 -12.17 -11.51
C THR A 156 -6.41 -11.14 -11.80
N PHE A 157 -6.59 -10.40 -12.90
CA PHE A 157 -5.76 -9.28 -13.31
C PHE A 157 -6.30 -7.95 -12.75
N PHE A 158 -5.46 -7.20 -12.06
CA PHE A 158 -5.76 -5.88 -11.52
C PHE A 158 -5.10 -4.81 -12.39
N THR A 159 -5.91 -3.94 -12.99
CA THR A 159 -5.38 -2.93 -13.89
C THR A 159 -4.75 -1.77 -13.11
N PRO A 160 -3.69 -1.13 -13.64
CA PRO A 160 -3.14 0.07 -13.05
C PRO A 160 -4.10 1.24 -13.25
N ARG A 161 -4.15 2.16 -12.27
CA ARG A 161 -4.98 3.35 -12.37
C ARG A 161 -4.34 4.42 -13.27
N PRO A 162 -5.13 5.17 -14.05
CA PRO A 162 -4.66 6.40 -14.67
C PRO A 162 -4.23 7.40 -13.58
N GLY A 163 -3.14 8.15 -13.83
CA GLY A 163 -2.60 9.11 -12.87
C GLY A 163 -1.75 8.50 -11.76
N ARG A 164 -0.80 7.61 -12.12
CA ARG A 164 0.14 6.97 -11.18
C ARG A 164 0.81 7.99 -10.24
N LEU A 165 0.86 7.64 -8.95
CA LEU A 165 1.66 8.37 -7.97
C LEU A 165 3.14 8.25 -8.35
N LYS A 166 3.79 9.40 -8.54
CA LYS A 166 5.23 9.48 -8.85
C LYS A 166 6.01 10.03 -7.67
N GLY A 167 7.28 9.61 -7.57
CA GLY A 167 8.30 10.23 -6.71
C GLY A 167 7.85 10.39 -5.25
N HIS A 168 7.85 11.63 -4.78
CA HIS A 168 7.62 12.00 -3.39
C HIS A 168 6.23 11.58 -2.85
N LYS A 169 5.16 11.75 -3.63
CA LYS A 169 3.81 11.37 -3.21
C LYS A 169 3.63 9.85 -3.06
N ARG A 170 4.30 9.06 -3.91
CA ARG A 170 4.33 7.60 -3.75
C ARG A 170 4.94 7.19 -2.39
N ARG A 171 5.97 7.91 -1.94
CA ARG A 171 6.63 7.66 -0.65
C ARG A 171 5.70 7.98 0.51
N ILE A 172 5.08 9.15 0.51
CA ILE A 172 4.11 9.57 1.55
C ILE A 172 2.96 8.54 1.68
N ALA A 173 2.46 8.03 0.57
CA ALA A 173 1.32 7.10 0.60
C ALA A 173 1.67 5.75 1.23
N PHE A 174 2.84 5.18 0.90
CA PHE A 174 3.07 3.75 1.08
C PHE A 174 4.32 3.37 1.87
N PHE A 175 5.34 4.22 1.88
CA PHE A 175 6.65 3.89 2.45
C PHE A 175 6.90 4.53 3.80
N HIS A 176 6.00 5.37 4.34
CA HIS A 176 6.18 5.95 5.67
C HIS A 176 5.10 5.41 6.60
N HIS A 177 5.50 4.85 7.75
CA HIS A 177 4.55 4.64 8.84
C HIS A 177 4.07 5.98 9.35
N SER A 178 2.76 6.09 9.48
CA SER A 178 2.16 7.27 10.09
C SER A 178 2.46 7.29 11.58
N LYS A 179 3.11 8.33 12.08
CA LYS A 179 3.41 8.48 13.52
C LYS A 179 2.29 9.14 14.32
N GLY A 180 1.25 9.59 13.63
CA GLY A 180 0.04 10.13 14.24
C GLY A 180 -1.09 10.30 13.24
N SER A 181 -2.18 10.90 13.73
CA SER A 181 -3.41 11.10 12.98
C SER A 181 -4.00 12.47 13.25
N LEU A 182 -4.49 13.11 12.19
CA LEU A 182 -5.24 14.35 12.22
C LEU A 182 -6.67 14.07 11.71
N TRP A 183 -7.68 14.37 12.52
CA TRP A 183 -9.07 14.36 12.08
C TRP A 183 -9.42 15.73 11.60
N VAL A 184 -10.06 15.80 10.44
CA VAL A 184 -10.46 17.06 9.82
C VAL A 184 -11.96 17.17 9.70
N ASP A 185 -12.46 18.39 9.74
CA ASP A 185 -13.87 18.66 9.47
C ASP A 185 -14.24 18.37 8.00
N ASN A 186 -15.54 18.42 7.69
CA ASN A 186 -16.01 18.15 6.33
C ASN A 186 -15.51 19.18 5.31
N GLY A 187 -15.38 20.46 5.70
CA GLY A 187 -14.91 21.52 4.80
C GLY A 187 -13.45 21.32 4.41
N ALA A 188 -12.61 20.97 5.38
CA ALA A 188 -11.22 20.60 5.17
C ALA A 188 -11.11 19.30 4.35
N ARG A 189 -11.89 18.25 4.68
CA ARG A 189 -11.92 17.02 3.88
C ARG A 189 -12.21 17.31 2.41
N ASP A 190 -13.26 18.06 2.12
CA ASP A 190 -13.67 18.37 0.75
C ASP A 190 -12.63 19.30 0.06
N ALA A 191 -12.02 20.23 0.80
CA ALA A 191 -10.93 21.07 0.27
C ALA A 191 -9.68 20.26 -0.10
N LEU A 192 -9.32 19.27 0.71
CA LEU A 192 -8.19 18.38 0.45
C LEU A 192 -8.48 17.43 -0.71
N ARG A 193 -9.62 16.73 -0.65
CA ARG A 193 -9.98 15.67 -1.60
C ARG A 193 -10.38 16.21 -2.96
N ASP A 194 -11.23 17.24 -2.99
CA ASP A 194 -11.93 17.65 -4.21
C ASP A 194 -11.31 18.92 -4.83
N LYS A 195 -10.61 19.73 -4.02
CA LYS A 195 -10.01 21.02 -4.46
C LYS A 195 -8.48 21.04 -4.47
N GLY A 196 -7.82 19.97 -4.01
CA GLY A 196 -6.36 19.86 -3.98
C GLY A 196 -5.66 20.95 -3.16
N LYS A 197 -6.29 21.40 -2.07
CA LYS A 197 -5.76 22.44 -1.17
C LYS A 197 -4.88 21.84 -0.07
N SER A 198 -4.18 22.71 0.64
CA SER A 198 -3.40 22.36 1.84
C SER A 198 -4.31 22.27 3.08
N LEU A 199 -3.86 21.55 4.10
CA LEU A 199 -4.55 21.49 5.39
C LEU A 199 -4.14 22.69 6.25
N LEU A 200 -5.13 23.48 6.66
CA LEU A 200 -4.96 24.62 7.56
C LEU A 200 -5.43 24.28 8.99
N PRO A 201 -4.89 24.93 10.03
CA PRO A 201 -5.26 24.69 11.43
C PRO A 201 -6.76 24.70 11.73
N PRO A 202 -7.57 25.64 11.20
CA PRO A 202 -9.01 25.66 11.50
C PRO A 202 -9.74 24.38 11.09
N GLY A 203 -9.21 23.65 10.10
CA GLY A 203 -9.78 22.42 9.60
C GLY A 203 -9.47 21.18 10.45
N VAL A 204 -8.58 21.27 11.44
CA VAL A 204 -8.17 20.14 12.28
C VAL A 204 -9.07 20.08 13.52
N ALA A 205 -9.92 19.05 13.56
CA ALA A 205 -10.82 18.79 14.69
C ALA A 205 -10.08 18.11 15.85
N ARG A 206 -9.19 17.16 15.55
CA ARG A 206 -8.45 16.36 16.54
C ARG A 206 -7.05 16.03 16.04
N CYS A 207 -6.09 16.00 16.95
CA CYS A 207 -4.72 15.53 16.72
C CYS A 207 -4.42 14.39 17.71
N ASN A 208 -3.82 13.30 17.25
CA ASN A 208 -3.43 12.16 18.09
C ASN A 208 -2.06 11.59 17.67
N GLY A 209 -1.36 11.01 18.64
CA GLY A 209 0.02 10.53 18.50
C GLY A 209 1.04 11.63 18.81
N ASP A 210 2.29 11.20 19.01
CA ASP A 210 3.42 12.09 19.32
C ASP A 210 4.38 12.04 18.13
N PHE A 211 4.13 12.92 17.16
CA PHE A 211 4.92 13.06 15.94
C PHE A 211 5.61 14.41 15.90
N SER A 212 6.73 14.46 15.19
CA SER A 212 7.51 15.67 14.96
C SER A 212 7.26 16.24 13.56
N LYS A 213 7.67 17.48 13.37
CA LYS A 213 7.81 18.11 12.06
C LYS A 213 8.63 17.21 11.12
N GLY A 214 8.09 16.98 9.93
CA GLY A 214 8.67 16.10 8.92
C GLY A 214 8.12 14.67 8.95
N ASP A 215 7.38 14.29 9.99
CA ASP A 215 6.75 12.98 10.06
C ASP A 215 5.48 12.89 9.21
N VAL A 216 5.22 11.69 8.69
CA VAL A 216 3.96 11.39 8.00
C VAL A 216 2.85 11.16 9.03
N VAL A 217 1.70 11.78 8.78
CA VAL A 217 0.49 11.65 9.58
C VAL A 217 -0.67 11.17 8.71
N ARG A 218 -1.57 10.37 9.31
CA ARG A 218 -2.86 10.04 8.69
C ARG A 218 -3.76 11.26 8.75
N ILE A 219 -4.53 11.48 7.71
CA ILE A 219 -5.59 12.49 7.68
C ILE A 219 -6.91 11.74 7.55
N CYS A 220 -7.69 11.81 8.61
CA CYS A 220 -8.97 11.12 8.75
C CYS A 220 -10.13 12.10 8.64
N ASP A 221 -11.26 11.63 8.11
CA ASP A 221 -12.50 12.37 8.25
C ASP A 221 -13.00 12.34 9.71
N ILE A 222 -14.10 13.04 9.99
CA ILE A 222 -14.68 13.10 11.34
C ILE A 222 -15.09 11.73 11.88
N ASN A 223 -15.36 10.75 11.01
CA ASN A 223 -15.73 9.38 11.38
C ASN A 223 -14.51 8.50 11.66
N GLY A 224 -13.29 9.04 11.46
CA GLY A 224 -12.03 8.31 11.64
C GLY A 224 -11.59 7.51 10.42
N THR A 225 -12.25 7.68 9.27
CA THR A 225 -11.83 7.02 8.03
C THR A 225 -10.62 7.76 7.45
N GLU A 226 -9.49 7.07 7.34
CA GLU A 226 -8.30 7.61 6.67
C GLU A 226 -8.60 7.76 5.17
N PHE A 227 -8.54 8.99 4.68
CA PHE A 227 -8.71 9.30 3.25
C PHE A 227 -7.48 9.98 2.64
N SER A 228 -6.51 10.36 3.47
CA SER A 228 -5.29 11.02 3.01
C SER A 228 -4.13 10.79 3.98
N ARG A 229 -2.90 10.93 3.48
CA ARG A 229 -1.68 11.04 4.27
C ARG A 229 -0.92 12.29 3.87
N GLY A 230 -0.14 12.84 4.79
CA GLY A 230 0.78 13.91 4.46
C GLY A 230 1.87 14.13 5.48
N ILE A 231 2.84 14.98 5.14
CA ILE A 231 3.96 15.34 6.01
C ILE A 231 3.56 16.53 6.87
N SER A 232 3.62 16.38 8.19
CA SER A 232 3.38 17.47 9.12
C SER A 232 4.51 18.50 9.06
N ARG A 233 4.17 19.78 9.02
CA ARG A 233 5.12 20.90 9.14
C ARG A 233 5.41 21.32 10.57
N PHE A 234 4.72 20.73 11.54
CA PHE A 234 4.74 21.07 12.96
C PHE A 234 4.73 19.82 13.82
N ASP A 235 5.16 19.95 15.07
CA ASP A 235 5.07 18.91 16.07
C ASP A 235 3.61 18.73 16.54
N ALA A 236 3.29 17.55 17.07
CA ALA A 236 1.95 17.24 17.56
C ALA A 236 1.48 18.22 18.66
N ASP A 237 2.40 18.67 19.52
CA ASP A 237 2.10 19.62 20.60
C ASP A 237 1.75 21.02 20.07
N GLU A 238 2.46 21.49 19.06
CA GLU A 238 2.18 22.77 18.40
C GLU A 238 0.79 22.76 17.77
N ILE A 239 0.40 21.66 17.12
CA ILE A 239 -0.95 21.52 16.54
C ILE A 239 -2.02 21.44 17.63
N ARG A 240 -1.75 20.70 18.74
CA ARG A 240 -2.66 20.59 19.89
C ARG A 240 -2.88 21.92 20.61
N SER A 241 -1.89 22.82 20.62
CA SER A 241 -2.01 24.15 21.23
C SER A 241 -3.13 25.02 20.62
N ARG A 242 -3.47 24.77 19.34
CA ARG A 242 -4.43 25.56 18.54
C ARG A 242 -4.06 27.04 18.36
N GLU A 243 -2.79 27.40 18.58
CA GLU A 243 -2.30 28.78 18.39
C GLU A 243 -1.91 29.09 16.94
N LEU A 244 -1.69 28.06 16.12
CA LEU A 244 -1.28 28.19 14.71
C LEU A 244 -2.37 28.88 13.87
N LYS A 245 -2.02 29.96 13.16
CA LYS A 245 -2.93 30.72 12.29
C LYS A 245 -2.28 31.08 10.96
N GLY A 246 -3.05 31.01 9.87
CA GLY A 246 -2.63 31.45 8.54
C GLY A 246 -1.50 30.62 7.89
N ILE A 247 -1.13 29.49 8.50
CA ILE A 247 -0.06 28.60 8.06
C ILE A 247 -0.62 27.24 7.68
N GLU A 248 0.10 26.50 6.84
CA GLU A 248 -0.30 25.17 6.39
C GLU A 248 0.30 24.10 7.30
N ILE A 249 -0.54 23.30 7.94
CA ILE A 249 -0.09 22.15 8.75
C ILE A 249 0.48 21.07 7.83
N VAL A 250 -0.22 20.80 6.73
CA VAL A 250 0.23 19.90 5.67
C VAL A 250 0.02 20.60 4.34
N HIS A 251 1.08 20.75 3.57
CA HIS A 251 0.99 21.38 2.26
C HIS A 251 0.56 20.40 1.18
N ARG A 252 -0.20 20.88 0.19
CA ARG A 252 -0.76 20.05 -0.90
C ARG A 252 0.27 19.22 -1.71
N ASN A 253 1.54 19.65 -1.76
CA ASN A 253 2.59 18.88 -2.46
C ASN A 253 3.09 17.70 -1.62
N ASP A 254 2.96 17.81 -0.30
CA ASP A 254 3.38 16.83 0.68
C ASP A 254 2.16 16.07 1.24
N LEU A 255 1.07 16.06 0.46
CA LEU A 255 -0.22 15.44 0.76
C LEU A 255 -0.68 14.55 -0.39
N VAL A 256 -1.26 13.41 -0.02
CA VAL A 256 -1.75 12.39 -0.94
C VAL A 256 -3.12 11.89 -0.49
N ILE A 257 -4.12 11.97 -1.37
CA ILE A 257 -5.44 11.36 -1.17
C ILE A 257 -5.32 9.86 -1.43
N LEU A 258 -5.93 9.00 -0.60
CA LEU A 258 -5.77 7.54 -0.68
C LEU A 258 -6.78 6.82 -1.60
#